data_AF-A0AAD8S1C5-F1
#
_entry.id   AF-A0AAD8S1C5-F1
#
_cell.length_a   1.000
_cell.length_b   1.000
_cell.length_c   1.000
_cell.angle_alpha   90.00
_cell.angle_beta   90.00
_cell.angle_gamma   90.00
#
_symmetry.space_group_name_H-M   'P 1'
#
loop_
_entity.id
_entity.type
_entity.pdbx_description
1 polymer ?
#
loop_
_entity_poly.entity_id
_entity_poly.type
_entity_poly.pdbx_seq_one_letter_code
_entity_poly.pdbx_strand_id
1 'polypeptide(L)'
;MQVWVDYDREKTEIDVTMAPLDMSTKPRRPTVSTRYNLSAVLKDVAYIGFSSSAGKINTRHYVLGWSFATNGPAPAINVTMLPDLLRHQTHGHRSWVLEIVLPVATAVVLLSLGAIAFILVRRHFRYAEVQDDCEHGPGSHGPGRSQEGLRGRRHDDAGGRGRHGAA
;
A
#
# COMPACT_ATOMS: atom_id res chain seq x y z
N MET A 1 19.79 9.92 -21.17
CA MET A 1 21.22 10.20 -21.41
C MET A 1 21.42 10.45 -22.89
N GLN A 2 22.40 11.27 -23.25
CA GLN A 2 22.87 11.48 -24.62
C GLN A 2 24.31 10.96 -24.75
N VAL A 3 24.61 10.32 -25.87
CA VAL A 3 25.91 9.70 -26.14
C VAL A 3 26.39 10.14 -27.52
N TRP A 4 27.67 10.51 -27.61
CA TRP A 4 28.39 10.81 -28.84
C TRP A 4 29.54 9.82 -28.98
N VAL A 5 29.73 9.31 -30.19
CA VAL A 5 30.83 8.43 -30.55
C VAL A 5 31.47 9.02 -31.80
N ASP A 6 32.71 9.48 -31.66
CA ASP A 6 33.46 10.09 -32.74
C ASP A 6 34.74 9.28 -33.00
N TYR A 7 35.10 9.14 -34.27
CA TYR A 7 36.34 8.49 -34.67
C TYR A 7 37.18 9.43 -35.52
N ASP A 8 38.41 9.69 -35.07
CA ASP A 8 39.42 10.42 -35.81
C ASP A 8 40.36 9.42 -36.50
N ARG A 9 40.29 9.35 -37.83
CA ARG A 9 41.12 8.43 -38.63
C ARG A 9 42.60 8.79 -38.59
N GLU A 10 42.94 10.08 -38.51
CA GLU A 10 44.35 10.52 -38.50
C GLU A 10 45.01 10.18 -37.16
N LYS A 11 44.28 10.40 -36.06
CA LYS A 11 44.76 10.03 -34.71
C LYS A 11 44.53 8.57 -34.37
N THR A 12 43.76 7.84 -35.17
CA THR A 12 43.25 6.49 -34.87
C THR A 12 42.60 6.43 -33.49
N GLU A 13 41.78 7.43 -33.18
CA GLU A 13 41.26 7.66 -31.83
C GLU A 13 39.74 7.59 -31.83
N ILE A 14 39.17 6.87 -30.87
CA ILE A 14 37.74 6.72 -30.64
C ILE A 14 37.40 7.45 -29.35
N ASP A 15 36.61 8.52 -29.49
CA ASP A 15 36.13 9.32 -28.38
C ASP A 15 34.67 9.02 -28.10
N VAL A 16 34.38 8.63 -26.86
CA VAL A 16 33.02 8.41 -26.36
C VAL A 16 32.72 9.47 -25.32
N THR A 17 31.72 10.30 -25.60
CA THR A 17 31.24 11.31 -24.67
C THR A 17 29.82 10.98 -24.26
N MET A 18 29.54 11.06 -22.96
CA MET A 18 28.20 10.84 -22.41
C MET A 18 27.82 12.01 -21.53
N ALA A 19 26.58 12.48 -21.68
CA ALA A 19 26.03 13.54 -20.85
C ALA A 19 24.54 13.29 -20.51
N PRO A 20 24.06 13.89 -19.41
CA PRO A 20 22.62 14.04 -19.15
C PRO A 20 21.88 14.75 -20.29
N LEU A 21 20.59 14.44 -20.49
CA LEU A 21 19.78 14.97 -21.61
C LEU A 21 19.44 16.47 -21.47
N ASP A 22 19.48 16.99 -20.26
CA ASP A 22 19.29 18.40 -19.90
C ASP A 22 20.50 19.26 -20.28
N MET A 23 21.64 18.64 -20.62
CA MET A 23 22.82 19.35 -21.10
C MET A 23 22.72 19.58 -22.62
N SER A 24 22.49 20.84 -23.02
CA SER A 24 22.33 21.23 -24.43
C SER A 24 23.61 21.21 -25.27
N THR A 25 24.78 21.04 -24.62
CA THR A 25 26.09 21.10 -25.29
C THR A 25 26.92 19.87 -24.98
N LYS A 26 27.60 19.35 -26.01
CA LYS A 26 28.55 18.23 -25.86
C LYS A 26 29.72 18.68 -24.96
N PRO A 27 30.05 17.93 -23.90
CA PRO A 27 31.23 18.20 -23.08
C PRO A 27 32.51 18.29 -23.91
N ARG A 28 33.40 19.22 -23.55
CA ARG A 28 34.70 19.39 -24.22
C ARG A 28 35.65 18.23 -24.01
N ARG A 29 35.55 17.54 -22.87
CA ARG A 29 36.38 16.37 -22.56
C ARG A 29 35.54 15.12 -22.77
N PRO A 30 36.02 14.14 -23.56
CA PRO A 30 35.33 12.88 -23.71
C PRO A 30 35.31 12.12 -22.38
N THR A 31 34.27 11.30 -22.19
CA THR A 31 34.16 10.44 -21.00
C THR A 31 35.18 9.33 -21.05
N VAL A 32 35.39 8.75 -22.24
CA VAL A 32 36.39 7.72 -22.52
C VAL A 32 37.01 8.01 -23.87
N SER A 33 38.33 7.87 -23.96
CA SER A 33 39.09 7.94 -25.23
C SER A 33 39.97 6.71 -25.34
N THR A 34 40.10 6.15 -26.53
CA THR A 34 41.00 5.03 -26.81
C THR A 34 41.62 5.14 -28.20
N ARG A 35 42.89 4.75 -28.33
CA ARG A 35 43.58 4.71 -29.62
C ARG A 35 43.48 3.32 -30.21
N TYR A 36 42.73 3.18 -31.29
CA TYR A 36 42.54 1.93 -31.99
C TYR A 36 42.25 2.15 -33.47
N ASN A 37 42.96 1.42 -34.34
CA ASN A 37 42.76 1.51 -35.78
C ASN A 37 41.55 0.66 -36.21
N LEU A 38 40.43 1.33 -36.50
CA LEU A 38 39.21 0.65 -36.96
C LEU A 38 39.38 -0.05 -38.31
N SER A 39 40.31 0.40 -39.16
CA SER A 39 40.58 -0.23 -40.46
C SER A 39 41.13 -1.64 -40.34
N ALA A 40 41.65 -2.02 -39.17
CA ALA A 40 42.14 -3.36 -38.91
C ALA A 40 41.01 -4.38 -38.65
N VAL A 41 39.80 -3.91 -38.33
CA VAL A 41 38.67 -4.77 -37.89
C VAL A 41 37.44 -4.60 -38.78
N LEU A 42 37.18 -3.37 -39.23
CA LEU A 42 36.07 -3.09 -40.13
C LEU A 42 36.46 -3.50 -41.56
N LYS A 43 35.57 -4.28 -42.19
CA LYS A 43 35.65 -4.62 -43.62
C LYS A 43 35.08 -3.47 -44.46
N ASP A 44 35.14 -3.62 -45.79
CA ASP A 44 34.66 -2.63 -46.77
C ASP A 44 33.20 -2.18 -46.53
N VAL A 45 32.36 -3.09 -46.01
CA VAL A 45 31.00 -2.81 -45.57
C VAL A 45 30.87 -3.19 -44.10
N ALA A 46 30.39 -2.24 -43.30
CA ALA A 46 30.08 -2.43 -41.89
C ALA A 46 28.65 -1.96 -41.60
N TYR A 47 27.97 -2.67 -40.71
CA TYR A 47 26.66 -2.30 -40.22
C TYR A 47 26.78 -1.68 -38.84
N ILE A 48 26.00 -0.62 -38.61
CA ILE A 48 25.91 0.06 -37.33
C ILE A 48 24.50 -0.04 -36.80
N GLY A 49 24.38 -0.13 -35.48
CA GLY A 49 23.09 -0.25 -34.82
C GLY A 49 23.25 -0.37 -33.32
N PHE A 50 22.12 -0.56 -32.65
CA PHE A 50 22.06 -0.73 -31.21
C PHE A 50 21.69 -2.17 -30.89
N SER A 51 22.33 -2.71 -29.86
CA SER A 51 21.96 -3.99 -29.26
C SER A 51 21.76 -3.79 -27.77
N SER A 52 20.80 -4.51 -27.20
CA SER A 52 20.51 -4.50 -25.76
C SER A 52 20.10 -5.89 -25.32
N SER A 53 20.30 -6.18 -24.03
CA SER A 53 19.85 -7.44 -23.42
C SER A 53 19.07 -7.13 -22.16
N ALA A 54 18.01 -7.91 -21.91
CA ALA A 54 17.27 -7.84 -20.67
C ALA A 54 17.89 -8.83 -19.67
N GLY A 55 18.33 -8.32 -18.51
CA GLY A 55 18.84 -9.15 -17.42
C GLY A 55 17.71 -9.69 -16.52
N LYS A 56 18.10 -10.25 -15.37
CA LYS A 56 17.14 -10.66 -14.32
C LYS A 56 16.35 -9.47 -13.74
N ILE A 57 16.90 -8.27 -13.85
CA ILE A 57 16.25 -7.02 -13.45
C ILE A 57 15.51 -6.47 -14.66
N ASN A 58 14.24 -6.11 -14.48
CA ASN A 58 13.42 -5.54 -15.54
C ASN A 58 13.94 -4.16 -15.95
N THR A 59 14.83 -4.11 -16.94
CA THR A 59 15.38 -2.89 -17.52
C THR A 59 14.79 -2.65 -18.90
N ARG A 60 14.33 -1.42 -19.14
CA ARG A 60 13.82 -1.00 -20.44
C ARG A 60 14.86 -0.13 -21.13
N HIS A 61 15.22 -0.50 -22.35
CA HIS A 61 16.21 0.20 -23.16
C HIS A 61 15.50 0.86 -24.35
N TYR A 62 15.40 2.19 -24.33
CA TYR A 62 14.76 2.97 -25.40
C TYR A 62 15.77 3.87 -26.09
N VAL A 63 15.80 3.83 -27.42
CA VAL A 63 16.54 4.79 -28.26
C VAL A 63 15.53 5.78 -28.79
N LEU A 64 15.55 7.00 -28.25
CA LEU A 64 14.58 8.06 -28.63
C LEU A 64 14.88 8.63 -30.02
N GLY A 65 16.15 8.68 -30.40
CA GLY A 65 16.61 9.17 -31.69
C GLY A 65 18.11 8.97 -31.82
N TRP A 66 18.59 8.87 -33.04
CA TRP A 66 20.00 8.75 -33.36
C TRP A 66 20.28 9.37 -34.73
N SER A 67 21.52 9.79 -34.94
CA SER A 67 22.02 10.29 -36.22
C SER A 67 23.43 9.74 -36.44
N PHE A 68 23.85 9.67 -37.69
CA PHE A 68 25.15 9.11 -38.06
C PHE A 68 25.70 9.80 -39.31
N ALA A 69 27.01 10.01 -39.32
CA ALA A 69 27.77 10.50 -40.47
C ALA A 69 29.18 9.91 -40.43
N THR A 70 29.75 9.63 -41.61
CA THR A 70 31.11 9.08 -41.76
C THR A 70 32.15 10.12 -42.17
N ASN A 71 31.73 11.17 -42.88
CA ASN A 71 32.61 12.18 -43.47
C ASN A 71 32.35 13.56 -42.85
N GLY A 72 32.23 13.62 -41.52
CA GLY A 72 31.98 14.85 -40.79
C GLY A 72 31.08 14.65 -39.57
N PRO A 73 30.74 15.75 -38.87
CA PRO A 73 29.88 15.68 -37.71
C PRO A 73 28.48 15.21 -38.09
N ALA A 74 27.92 14.29 -37.30
CA ALA A 74 26.55 13.87 -37.47
C ALA A 74 25.57 15.04 -37.21
N PRO A 75 24.43 15.11 -37.92
CA PRO A 75 23.40 16.12 -37.66
C PRO A 75 22.99 16.11 -36.19
N ALA A 76 22.89 17.31 -35.60
CA ALA A 76 22.47 17.44 -34.21
C ALA A 76 21.04 16.92 -34.02
N ILE A 77 20.85 16.04 -33.05
CA ILE A 77 19.53 15.52 -32.70
C ILE A 77 18.83 16.58 -31.86
N ASN A 78 17.67 17.05 -32.32
CA ASN A 78 16.86 17.98 -31.55
C ASN A 78 16.15 17.24 -30.41
N VAL A 79 16.75 17.26 -29.22
CA VAL A 79 16.24 16.59 -28.02
C VAL A 79 14.85 17.11 -27.62
N THR A 80 14.51 18.36 -27.95
CA THR A 80 13.20 18.96 -27.62
C THR A 80 12.04 18.41 -28.46
N MET A 81 12.35 17.83 -29.63
CA MET A 81 11.34 17.22 -30.50
C MET A 81 11.18 15.72 -30.27
N LEU A 82 11.98 15.13 -29.36
CA LEU A 82 11.87 13.72 -29.02
C LEU A 82 10.61 13.51 -28.17
N PRO A 83 9.84 12.44 -28.43
CA PRO A 83 8.65 12.16 -27.64
C PRO A 83 9.03 12.00 -26.16
N ASP A 84 8.30 12.67 -25.28
CA ASP A 84 8.54 12.72 -23.83
C ASP A 84 8.09 11.41 -23.15
N LEU A 85 8.64 10.28 -23.63
CA LEU A 85 8.31 8.93 -23.16
C LEU A 85 8.79 8.68 -21.73
N LEU A 86 9.73 9.49 -21.24
CA LEU A 86 10.43 9.29 -19.97
C LEU A 86 9.73 9.93 -18.77
N ARG A 87 8.85 10.92 -18.96
CA ARG A 87 8.12 11.54 -17.84
C ARG A 87 6.97 10.67 -17.31
N HIS A 88 6.38 9.83 -18.17
CA HIS A 88 5.21 9.03 -17.82
C HIS A 88 5.52 7.67 -17.16
N GLN A 89 6.76 7.18 -17.26
CA GLN A 89 7.15 5.88 -16.66
C GLN A 89 7.58 6.01 -15.20
N THR A 90 7.12 7.05 -14.50
CA THR A 90 7.18 7.10 -13.04
C THR A 90 6.00 6.32 -12.47
N HIS A 91 5.89 5.02 -12.77
CA HIS A 91 5.26 4.09 -11.82
C HIS A 91 6.20 3.96 -10.61
N GLY A 92 6.41 5.09 -9.93
CA GLY A 92 7.14 5.17 -8.70
C GLY A 92 6.45 4.28 -7.67
N HIS A 93 7.22 3.86 -6.67
CA HIS A 93 6.86 2.93 -5.59
C HIS A 93 5.40 2.99 -5.08
N ARG A 94 4.69 4.12 -5.22
CA ARG A 94 3.25 4.27 -4.97
C ARG A 94 2.36 3.25 -5.70
N SER A 95 2.63 2.89 -6.96
CA SER A 95 1.77 1.94 -7.69
C SER A 95 1.88 0.53 -7.11
N TRP A 96 3.12 0.07 -6.88
CA TRP A 96 3.42 -1.23 -6.27
C TRP A 96 2.92 -1.31 -4.82
N VAL A 97 3.07 -0.22 -4.06
CA VAL A 97 2.56 -0.13 -2.69
C VAL A 97 1.04 -0.21 -2.68
N LEU A 98 0.33 0.50 -3.57
CA LEU A 98 -1.13 0.40 -3.65
C LEU A 98 -1.60 -1.01 -4.06
N GLU A 99 -0.89 -1.65 -4.99
CA GLU A 99 -1.19 -3.02 -5.45
C GLU A 99 -1.05 -4.07 -4.32
N ILE A 100 -0.15 -3.85 -3.36
CA ILE A 100 0.04 -4.74 -2.20
C ILE A 100 -0.80 -4.30 -0.99
N VAL A 101 -0.89 -3.00 -0.71
CA VAL A 101 -1.61 -2.48 0.48
C VAL A 101 -3.11 -2.70 0.35
N LEU A 102 -3.67 -2.60 -0.85
CA LEU A 102 -5.10 -2.79 -1.07
C LEU A 102 -5.57 -4.20 -0.66
N PRO A 103 -5.00 -5.31 -1.18
CA PRO A 103 -5.43 -6.65 -0.78
C PRO A 103 -5.15 -6.95 0.70
N VAL A 104 -4.03 -6.44 1.24
CA VAL A 104 -3.68 -6.63 2.66
C VAL A 104 -4.70 -5.93 3.57
N ALA A 105 -5.06 -4.67 3.26
CA ALA A 105 -6.07 -3.94 4.01
C ALA A 105 -7.44 -4.65 3.95
N THR A 106 -7.84 -5.12 2.76
CA THR A 106 -9.08 -5.89 2.59
C THR A 106 -9.07 -7.17 3.43
N ALA A 107 -7.99 -7.93 3.42
CA ALA A 107 -7.87 -9.16 4.21
C ALA A 107 -7.97 -8.90 5.72
N VAL A 108 -7.31 -7.86 6.23
CA VAL A 108 -7.37 -7.47 7.65
C VAL A 108 -8.80 -7.09 8.06
N VAL A 109 -9.51 -6.34 7.23
CA VAL A 109 -10.91 -5.96 7.49
C VAL A 109 -11.81 -7.20 7.56
N LEU A 110 -11.69 -8.12 6.61
CA LEU A 110 -12.49 -9.35 6.59
C LEU A 110 -12.21 -10.25 7.80
N LEU A 111 -10.94 -10.42 8.17
CA LEU A 111 -10.55 -11.18 9.36
C LEU A 111 -11.09 -10.55 10.65
N SER A 112 -11.06 -9.22 10.74
CA SER A 112 -11.57 -8.49 11.90
C SER A 112 -13.09 -8.67 12.04
N LEU A 113 -13.85 -8.50 10.95
CA LEU A 113 -15.30 -8.74 10.97
C LEU A 113 -15.63 -10.19 11.32
N GLY A 114 -14.91 -11.16 10.75
CA GLY A 114 -15.09 -12.58 11.04
C GLY A 114 -14.83 -12.91 12.52
N ALA A 115 -13.76 -12.37 13.10
CA ALA A 115 -13.43 -12.55 14.51
C ALA A 115 -14.50 -11.96 15.44
N ILE A 116 -14.98 -10.75 15.14
CA ILE A 116 -16.05 -10.11 15.91
C ILE A 116 -17.33 -10.95 15.86
N ALA A 117 -17.76 -11.36 14.66
CA ALA A 117 -18.94 -12.20 14.49
C ALA A 117 -18.79 -13.54 15.25
N PHE A 118 -17.62 -14.18 15.17
CA PHE A 118 -17.33 -15.41 15.88
C PHE A 118 -17.40 -15.26 17.41
N ILE A 119 -16.85 -14.16 17.95
CA ILE A 119 -16.93 -13.86 19.39
C ILE A 119 -18.38 -13.65 19.80
N LEU A 120 -19.16 -12.89 19.04
CA LEU A 120 -20.58 -12.65 19.33
C LEU A 120 -21.40 -13.94 19.30
N VAL A 121 -21.18 -14.80 18.31
CA VAL A 121 -21.84 -16.11 18.21
C VAL A 121 -21.47 -16.99 19.41
N ARG A 122 -20.16 -17.12 19.72
CA ARG A 122 -19.72 -17.89 20.89
C ARG A 122 -20.31 -17.35 22.19
N ARG A 123 -20.36 -16.03 22.33
CA ARG A 123 -20.95 -15.37 23.50
C ARG A 123 -22.45 -15.66 23.59
N HIS A 124 -23.17 -15.61 22.49
CA HIS A 124 -24.60 -15.92 22.44
C HIS A 124 -24.89 -17.39 22.79
N PHE A 125 -24.13 -18.34 22.22
CA PHE A 125 -24.26 -19.76 22.58
C PHE A 125 -23.91 -20.03 24.05
N ARG A 126 -22.89 -19.35 24.60
CA ARG A 126 -22.55 -19.46 26.04
C ARG A 126 -23.60 -18.85 26.96
N TYR A 127 -24.38 -17.87 26.50
CA TYR A 127 -25.53 -17.36 27.26
C TYR A 127 -26.78 -18.22 27.09
N ALA A 128 -26.93 -18.92 25.96
CA ALA A 128 -28.03 -19.86 25.75
C ALA A 128 -27.97 -21.03 26.76
N GLU A 129 -26.78 -21.55 27.07
CA GLU A 129 -26.62 -22.56 28.14
C GLU A 129 -26.92 -22.04 29.56
N VAL A 130 -26.87 -20.72 29.81
CA VAL A 130 -27.26 -20.14 31.11
C VAL A 130 -28.77 -19.86 31.18
N GLN A 131 -29.46 -19.83 30.04
CA GLN A 131 -30.90 -19.57 29.98
C GLN A 131 -31.74 -20.86 30.06
N ASP A 132 -31.17 -22.03 29.74
CA ASP A 132 -31.87 -23.33 29.83
C ASP A 132 -32.11 -23.84 31.27
N ASP A 133 -31.48 -23.26 32.30
CA ASP A 133 -31.73 -23.61 33.72
C ASP A 133 -32.82 -22.74 34.39
N CYS A 134 -33.41 -21.77 33.66
CA CYS A 134 -34.43 -20.85 34.17
C CYS A 134 -35.87 -21.23 33.76
N GLU A 135 -36.17 -22.52 33.60
CA GLU A 135 -37.55 -23.02 33.50
C GLU A 135 -37.85 -24.10 34.55
N HIS A 136 -37.65 -23.75 35.82
CA HIS A 136 -38.34 -24.41 36.94
C HIS A 136 -39.27 -23.41 37.61
N GLY A 137 -40.48 -23.27 37.08
CA GLY A 137 -41.54 -22.54 37.75
C GLY A 137 -42.01 -23.27 39.01
N PRO A 138 -42.52 -22.51 40.01
CA PRO A 138 -43.61 -23.01 40.82
C PRO A 138 -44.86 -22.17 40.54
N GLY A 139 -45.92 -22.90 40.19
CA GLY A 139 -47.21 -22.36 39.81
C GLY A 139 -47.92 -21.55 40.90
N SER A 140 -48.86 -20.77 40.37
CA SER A 140 -50.00 -20.12 40.98
C SER A 140 -50.59 -20.80 42.22
N HIS A 141 -50.79 -20.01 43.28
CA HIS A 141 -51.99 -20.06 44.14
C HIS A 141 -52.20 -18.72 44.87
N GLY A 142 -53.14 -17.90 44.38
CA GLY A 142 -54.08 -17.19 45.27
C GLY A 142 -55.35 -18.04 45.42
N PRO A 143 -56.42 -17.64 46.15
CA PRO A 143 -56.72 -16.29 46.64
C PRO A 143 -57.34 -16.23 48.07
N GLY A 144 -57.59 -15.01 48.60
CA GLY A 144 -58.45 -14.79 49.79
C GLY A 144 -58.14 -13.49 50.54
N ARG A 145 -58.59 -12.32 50.08
CA ARG A 145 -59.82 -11.61 50.51
C ARG A 145 -59.90 -11.38 52.04
N SER A 146 -59.69 -10.14 52.47
CA SER A 146 -60.34 -9.55 53.66
C SER A 146 -60.81 -8.13 53.31
N GLN A 147 -62.11 -7.91 53.54
CA GLN A 147 -62.88 -6.72 53.19
C GLN A 147 -62.62 -5.51 54.09
N GLU A 148 -63.04 -4.37 53.55
CA GLU A 148 -63.36 -3.08 54.15
C GLU A 148 -64.17 -3.14 55.46
N GLY A 149 -64.11 -2.05 56.26
CA GLY A 149 -65.08 -1.81 57.32
C GLY A 149 -64.80 -0.62 58.23
N LEU A 150 -65.24 0.58 57.81
CA LEU A 150 -65.37 1.79 58.63
C LEU A 150 -66.23 1.62 59.89
N ARG A 151 -65.71 2.00 61.07
CA ARG A 151 -66.40 2.56 62.25
C ARG A 151 -65.34 2.62 63.37
N GLY A 152 -64.98 3.74 63.98
CA GLY A 152 -65.81 4.82 64.45
C GLY A 152 -65.72 4.86 65.98
N ARG A 153 -65.17 5.96 66.50
CA ARG A 153 -65.64 6.66 67.71
C ARG A 153 -65.21 6.14 69.10
N ARG A 154 -64.32 6.96 69.69
CA ARG A 154 -64.32 7.53 71.06
C ARG A 154 -63.95 6.67 72.28
N HIS A 155 -63.10 7.35 73.05
CA HIS A 155 -63.12 7.60 74.49
C HIS A 155 -62.93 6.44 75.45
N ASP A 156 -61.96 6.70 76.34
CA ASP A 156 -62.00 6.57 77.80
C ASP A 156 -62.41 5.19 78.34
N ASP A 157 -61.79 4.63 79.36
CA ASP A 157 -61.10 5.23 80.47
C ASP A 157 -60.39 4.09 81.22
N ALA A 158 -59.56 4.52 82.16
CA ALA A 158 -59.42 3.89 83.46
C ALA A 158 -58.77 2.50 83.60
N GLY A 159 -57.59 2.55 84.21
CA GLY A 159 -57.26 1.72 85.37
C GLY A 159 -56.67 0.36 85.02
N GLY A 160 -55.44 0.02 85.38
CA GLY A 160 -54.67 0.44 86.53
C GLY A 160 -54.27 -0.81 87.33
N ARG A 161 -53.07 -0.77 87.91
CA ARG A 161 -52.56 -1.66 88.98
C ARG A 161 -52.24 -3.08 88.49
N GLY A 162 -51.10 -3.70 88.74
CA GLY A 162 -49.85 -3.54 89.49
C GLY A 162 -49.07 -4.83 89.11
N ARG A 163 -47.86 -5.19 89.51
CA ARG A 163 -46.85 -4.81 90.50
C ARG A 163 -45.60 -5.61 90.08
N HIS A 164 -44.42 -5.07 90.39
CA HIS A 164 -43.16 -5.73 90.83
C HIS A 164 -42.78 -7.13 90.25
N GLY A 165 -41.58 -7.39 89.75
CA GLY A 165 -40.28 -6.78 90.07
C GLY A 165 -39.61 -7.50 91.25
N ALA A 166 -38.31 -7.77 91.10
CA ALA A 166 -37.34 -8.37 92.03
C ALA A 166 -37.38 -9.91 92.08
N ALA A 167 -36.33 -10.62 91.66
CA ALA A 167 -34.90 -10.64 92.04
C ALA A 167 -34.63 -11.85 92.94
#